data_AF-A0A1H8J7V0-F1
#
_entry.id   AF-A0A1H8J7V0-F1
#
_cell.length_a   1.000
_cell.length_b   1.000
_cell.length_c   1.000
_cell.angle_alpha   90.00
_cell.angle_beta   90.00
_cell.angle_gamma   90.00
#
_symmetry.space_group_name_H-M   'P 1'
#
loop_
_entity.id
_entity.type
_entity.pdbx_description
1 polymer ?
#
loop_
_entity_poly.entity_id
_entity_poly.type
_entity_poly.pdbx_seq_one_letter_code
_entity_poly.pdbx_strand_id
1 'polypeptide(L)'
;MYKIIRLTYDEVVIGLPNGNIEKYPRSAINYPNPKVNDYVEIFKDDTEVIISKRSSSIGETVINEFNNFGSNGSNYNSYYGKEVNKLAYVLLAFFVGSFGIHKFYAGKTGMGIVYLLFCWTGIPGIIGVIEAIMALVKPADPCGNIIP
;
A
#
# COMPACT_ATOMS: atom_id res chain seq x y z
N MET A 1 32.49 -0.73 8.05
CA MET A 1 31.08 -0.82 7.62
C MET A 1 31.02 -1.76 6.43
N TYR A 2 30.02 -2.64 6.34
CA TYR A 2 29.89 -3.49 5.16
C TYR A 2 29.23 -2.73 4.01
N LYS A 3 29.70 -2.98 2.80
CA LYS A 3 29.27 -2.23 1.62
C LYS A 3 29.12 -3.16 0.41
N ILE A 4 28.03 -3.02 -0.34
CA ILE A 4 27.87 -3.75 -1.60
C ILE A 4 28.84 -3.18 -2.64
N ILE A 5 29.79 -4.01 -3.11
CA ILE A 5 30.78 -3.61 -4.12
C ILE A 5 30.31 -4.00 -5.52
N ARG A 6 29.68 -5.18 -5.63
CA ARG A 6 29.21 -5.70 -6.91
C ARG A 6 27.92 -6.47 -6.70
N LEU A 7 26.99 -6.25 -7.61
CA LEU A 7 25.70 -6.90 -7.61
C LEU A 7 25.51 -7.61 -8.96
N THR A 8 25.46 -8.93 -8.94
CA THR A 8 25.19 -9.77 -10.10
C THR A 8 23.76 -10.33 -9.99
N TYR A 9 23.31 -11.06 -11.01
CA TYR A 9 22.02 -11.76 -10.98
C TYR A 9 21.97 -12.85 -9.91
N ASP A 10 23.07 -13.57 -9.69
CA ASP A 10 23.10 -14.76 -8.83
C ASP A 10 23.77 -14.51 -7.47
N GLU A 11 24.83 -13.68 -7.45
CA GLU A 11 25.60 -13.37 -6.25
C GLU A 11 25.69 -11.86 -5.96
N VAL A 12 25.84 -11.54 -4.67
CA VAL A 12 26.20 -10.22 -4.15
C VAL A 12 27.58 -10.28 -3.50
N VAL A 13 28.42 -9.31 -3.86
CA VAL A 13 29.78 -9.19 -3.30
C VAL A 13 29.80 -8.03 -2.32
N ILE A 14 30.14 -8.34 -1.08
CA ILE A 14 30.16 -7.40 0.03
C ILE A 14 31.60 -7.15 0.46
N GLY A 15 31.99 -5.88 0.55
CA GLY A 15 33.25 -5.45 1.13
C GLY A 15 33.15 -5.36 2.65
N LEU A 16 34.11 -5.98 3.33
CA LEU A 16 34.29 -5.91 4.77
C LEU A 16 35.11 -4.68 5.16
N PRO A 17 35.00 -4.20 6.42
CA PRO A 17 35.80 -3.07 6.91
C PRO A 17 37.33 -3.31 6.86
N ASN A 18 37.78 -4.56 6.84
CA ASN A 18 39.20 -4.93 6.78
C ASN A 18 39.76 -4.93 5.34
N GLY A 19 38.96 -4.60 4.33
CA GLY A 19 39.36 -4.65 2.92
C GLY A 19 39.16 -6.01 2.24
N ASN A 20 38.68 -7.03 2.96
CA ASN A 20 38.32 -8.32 2.37
C ASN A 20 36.96 -8.24 1.67
N ILE A 21 36.72 -9.20 0.78
CA ILE A 21 35.44 -9.36 0.07
C ILE A 21 34.82 -10.71 0.42
N GLU A 22 33.52 -10.73 0.72
CA GLU A 22 32.73 -11.93 0.90
C GLU A 22 31.61 -11.99 -0.15
N LYS A 23 31.26 -13.21 -0.57
CA LYS A 23 30.27 -13.49 -1.61
C LYS A 23 29.08 -14.22 -1.00
N TYR A 24 27.89 -13.76 -1.32
CA TYR A 24 26.64 -14.35 -0.85
C TYR A 24 25.67 -14.53 -2.02
N PRO A 25 24.75 -15.51 -1.94
CA PRO A 25 23.68 -15.62 -2.91
C PRO A 25 22.77 -14.39 -2.83
N ARG A 26 22.18 -14.00 -3.96
CA ARG A 26 21.27 -12.86 -4.03
C ARG A 26 20.03 -13.04 -3.14
N SER A 27 19.65 -14.28 -2.86
CA SER A 27 18.55 -14.64 -1.94
C SER A 27 18.78 -14.18 -0.49
N ALA A 28 20.03 -13.94 -0.09
CA ALA A 28 20.36 -13.44 1.25
C ALA A 28 19.91 -11.98 1.48
N ILE A 29 19.55 -11.24 0.43
CA ILE A 29 19.18 -9.82 0.53
C ILE A 29 17.71 -9.67 0.95
N ASN A 30 17.49 -9.14 2.16
CA ASN A 30 16.16 -8.95 2.72
C ASN A 30 15.63 -7.51 2.56
N TYR A 31 15.81 -6.89 1.38
CA TYR A 31 15.26 -5.56 1.13
C TYR A 31 14.97 -5.30 -0.36
N PRO A 32 13.96 -4.47 -0.69
CA PRO A 32 13.60 -4.22 -2.07
C PRO A 32 14.65 -3.35 -2.77
N ASN A 33 15.10 -3.80 -3.94
CA ASN A 33 15.99 -3.09 -4.86
C ASN A 33 17.42 -2.81 -4.33
N PRO A 34 18.27 -3.86 -4.17
CA PRO A 34 19.67 -3.68 -3.80
C PRO A 34 20.46 -2.91 -4.85
N LYS A 35 21.30 -1.95 -4.41
CA LYS A 35 22.19 -1.18 -5.27
C LYS A 35 23.65 -1.36 -4.86
N VAL A 36 24.53 -1.25 -5.86
CA VAL A 36 25.97 -1.10 -5.59
C VAL A 36 26.19 0.17 -4.78
N ASN A 37 27.10 0.10 -3.82
CA ASN A 37 27.40 1.11 -2.80
C ASN A 37 26.43 1.22 -1.62
N ASP A 38 25.39 0.39 -1.52
CA ASP A 38 24.58 0.35 -0.30
C ASP A 38 25.41 -0.13 0.90
N TYR A 39 25.25 0.55 2.05
CA TYR A 39 25.74 0.06 3.32
C TYR A 39 24.79 -1.00 3.87
N VAL A 40 25.34 -2.12 4.32
CA VAL A 40 24.57 -3.29 4.75
C VAL A 40 25.09 -3.84 6.06
N GLU A 41 24.26 -4.65 6.71
CA GLU A 41 24.62 -5.46 7.86
C GLU A 41 24.40 -6.94 7.52
N ILE A 42 25.33 -7.79 7.94
CA ILE A 42 25.30 -9.22 7.66
C ILE A 42 25.04 -9.93 8.98
N PHE A 43 23.98 -10.75 9.01
CA PHE A 43 23.66 -11.65 10.10
C PHE A 43 23.93 -13.07 9.61
N LYS A 44 24.85 -13.78 10.27
CA LYS A 44 25.20 -15.17 9.95
C LYS A 44 24.67 -16.06 11.07
N ASP A 45 23.84 -17.03 10.72
CA ASP A 45 23.47 -18.17 11.54
C ASP A 45 24.11 -19.44 10.95
N ASP A 46 24.07 -20.58 11.64
CA ASP A 46 24.78 -21.80 11.21
C ASP A 46 24.31 -22.31 9.83
N THR A 47 23.09 -21.94 9.42
CA THR A 47 22.47 -22.36 8.15
C THR A 47 22.03 -21.22 7.24
N GLU A 48 21.91 -19.99 7.73
CA GLU A 48 21.35 -18.88 6.95
C GLU A 48 22.18 -17.61 7.06
N VAL A 49 22.24 -16.85 5.96
CA VAL A 49 22.85 -15.52 5.94
C VAL A 49 21.82 -14.51 5.47
N ILE A 50 21.59 -13.49 6.28
CA ILE A 50 20.64 -12.42 6.00
C ILE A 50 21.40 -11.10 5.89
N ILE A 51 21.13 -10.37 4.81
CA ILE A 51 21.71 -9.06 4.51
C ILE A 51 20.60 -8.02 4.59
N SER A 52 20.71 -7.11 5.56
CA SER A 52 19.78 -5.98 5.70
C SER A 52 20.46 -4.68 5.28
N LYS A 53 19.66 -3.72 4.80
CA LYS A 53 20.16 -2.37 4.49
C LYS A 53 20.40 -1.62 5.79
N ARG A 54 21.60 -1.06 5.97
CA ARG A 54 21.88 -0.15 7.08
C ARG A 54 21.19 1.18 6.79
N SER A 55 20.08 1.45 7.47
CA SER A 55 19.51 2.79 7.54
C SER A 55 20.44 3.65 8.41
N SER A 56 21.02 4.70 7.86
CA SER A 56 21.70 5.73 8.66
C SER A 56 20.67 6.45 9.54
N SER A 57 20.42 5.91 10.72
CA SER A 57 19.91 6.65 11.88
C SER A 57 21.17 7.18 12.55
N ILE A 58 21.53 8.46 12.51
CA ILE A 58 21.01 9.55 13.33
C ILE A 58 21.34 10.88 12.60
N GLY A 59 20.34 11.62 12.09
CA GLY A 59 20.60 12.99 11.61
C GLY A 59 19.61 13.58 10.60
N GLU A 60 19.04 12.78 9.70
CA GLU A 60 18.20 13.32 8.60
C GLU A 60 16.72 12.87 8.62
N THR A 61 16.35 11.96 9.51
CA THR A 61 14.94 11.55 9.68
C THR A 61 14.17 12.46 10.65
N VAL A 62 14.80 12.92 11.74
CA VAL A 62 14.10 13.60 12.84
C VAL A 62 13.49 14.95 12.44
N ILE A 63 14.11 15.75 11.55
CA ILE A 63 13.55 17.07 11.17
C ILE A 63 12.45 16.92 10.10
N ASN A 64 12.58 15.92 9.23
CA ASN A 64 11.59 15.68 8.18
C ASN A 64 10.39 14.89 8.71
N GLU A 65 10.51 14.13 9.80
CA GLU A 65 9.37 13.43 10.40
C GLU A 65 8.48 14.33 11.28
N PHE A 66 9.03 15.36 11.93
CA PHE A 66 8.21 16.31 12.71
C PHE A 66 7.41 17.27 11.83
N ASN A 67 7.97 17.73 10.71
CA ASN A 67 7.22 18.54 9.74
C ASN A 67 6.19 17.73 8.94
N ASN A 68 6.22 16.40 9.08
CA ASN A 68 5.32 15.44 8.45
C ASN A 68 4.40 14.72 9.45
N PHE A 69 4.48 15.03 10.76
CA PHE A 69 3.57 14.53 11.80
C PHE A 69 2.23 15.28 11.84
N GLY A 70 2.12 16.35 11.06
CA GLY A 70 0.85 16.95 10.64
C GLY A 70 0.80 16.97 9.12
N SER A 71 0.04 16.05 8.52
CA SER A 71 -0.20 15.90 7.07
C SER A 71 0.77 15.03 6.27
N ASN A 72 1.05 13.81 6.74
CA ASN A 72 1.23 12.66 5.83
C ASN A 72 0.19 11.60 6.15
N GLY A 73 -1.08 11.97 5.92
CA GLY A 73 -2.04 10.97 5.47
C GLY A 73 -1.48 10.39 4.19
N SER A 74 -1.04 9.13 4.26
CA SER A 74 -0.39 8.46 3.16
C SER A 74 -1.21 8.64 1.88
N ASN A 75 -0.56 9.14 0.85
CA ASN A 75 -1.09 9.11 -0.51
C ASN A 75 -0.92 7.69 -1.04
N TYR A 76 -1.64 6.73 -0.47
CA TYR A 76 -2.04 5.58 -1.25
C TYR A 76 -2.97 6.14 -2.30
N ASN A 77 -2.56 6.14 -3.57
CA ASN A 77 -3.51 6.20 -4.66
C ASN A 77 -4.44 5.00 -4.48
N SER A 78 -5.55 5.26 -3.80
CA SER A 78 -6.59 4.35 -3.38
C SER A 78 -7.33 3.91 -4.64
N TYR A 79 -6.78 2.91 -5.32
CA TYR A 79 -7.54 2.06 -6.24
C TYR A 79 -8.56 1.22 -5.45
N TYR A 80 -8.28 1.01 -4.14
CA TYR A 80 -9.16 0.45 -3.12
C TYR A 80 -9.76 1.59 -2.30
N GLY A 81 -11.04 1.91 -2.53
CA GLY A 81 -11.75 3.07 -1.99
C GLY A 81 -11.77 3.21 -0.47
N LYS A 82 -12.35 4.32 0.01
CA LYS A 82 -12.53 4.61 1.43
C LYS A 82 -13.25 3.46 2.14
N GLU A 83 -12.73 3.04 3.29
CA GLU A 83 -13.44 2.11 4.18
C GLU A 83 -14.77 2.74 4.62
N VAL A 84 -15.86 2.04 4.31
CA VAL A 84 -17.21 2.46 4.69
C VAL A 84 -17.89 1.33 5.45
N ASN A 85 -18.71 1.71 6.42
CA ASN A 85 -19.51 0.74 7.14
C ASN A 85 -20.44 0.02 6.16
N LYS A 86 -20.37 -1.31 6.12
CA LYS A 86 -21.10 -2.16 5.16
C LYS A 86 -22.60 -1.91 5.22
N LEU A 87 -23.17 -1.85 6.43
CA LEU A 87 -24.61 -1.69 6.60
C LEU A 87 -25.06 -0.30 6.11
N ALA A 88 -24.32 0.75 6.47
CA ALA A 88 -24.61 2.10 6.01
C ALA A 88 -24.54 2.21 4.48
N TYR A 89 -23.54 1.58 3.86
CA TYR A 89 -23.37 1.57 2.41
C TYR A 89 -24.54 0.84 1.70
N VAL A 90 -24.93 -0.33 2.20
CA VAL A 90 -26.03 -1.12 1.61
C VAL A 90 -27.38 -0.40 1.76
N LEU A 91 -27.67 0.17 2.93
CA LEU A 91 -28.89 0.97 3.16
C LEU A 91 -28.94 2.17 2.23
N LEU A 92 -27.83 2.91 2.10
CA LEU A 92 -27.74 4.07 1.22
C LEU A 92 -27.88 3.68 -0.26
N ALA A 93 -27.27 2.57 -0.68
CA ALA A 93 -27.42 2.07 -2.05
C ALA A 93 -28.84 1.56 -2.34
N PHE A 94 -29.55 1.00 -1.36
CA PHE A 94 -30.93 0.52 -1.55
C PHE A 94 -31.94 1.67 -1.61
N PHE A 95 -31.87 2.63 -0.68
CA PHE A 95 -32.83 3.74 -0.61
C PHE A 95 -32.49 4.90 -1.57
N VAL A 96 -31.21 5.09 -1.89
CA VAL A 96 -30.69 6.27 -2.61
C VAL A 96 -29.81 5.89 -3.82
N GLY A 97 -29.82 4.61 -4.21
CA GLY A 97 -29.02 4.09 -5.33
C GLY A 97 -29.31 4.75 -6.67
N SER A 98 -30.57 5.10 -6.94
CA SER A 98 -30.98 5.82 -8.15
C SER A 98 -30.36 7.22 -8.27
N PHE A 99 -29.93 7.80 -7.15
CA PHE A 99 -29.30 9.12 -7.08
C PHE A 99 -27.75 9.04 -7.08
N GLY A 100 -27.16 7.86 -6.92
CA GLY A 100 -25.70 7.66 -6.92
C GLY A 100 -24.98 8.17 -5.67
N ILE A 101 -25.70 8.47 -4.57
CA ILE A 101 -25.13 9.08 -3.36
C ILE A 101 -24.17 8.13 -2.61
N HIS A 102 -24.32 6.81 -2.80
CA HIS A 102 -23.42 5.81 -2.23
C HIS A 102 -21.98 5.90 -2.76
N LYS A 103 -21.76 6.38 -4.00
CA LYS A 103 -20.42 6.64 -4.53
C LYS A 103 -19.75 7.87 -3.91
N PHE A 104 -20.53 8.88 -3.52
CA PHE A 104 -20.03 10.02 -2.75
C PHE A 104 -19.60 9.59 -1.35
N TYR A 105 -20.33 8.66 -0.73
CA TYR A 105 -19.99 8.12 0.59
C TYR A 105 -18.64 7.39 0.60
N ALA A 106 -18.33 6.68 -0.49
CA ALA A 106 -17.06 5.99 -0.73
C ALA A 106 -15.88 6.90 -1.15
N GLY A 107 -16.07 8.22 -1.18
CA GLY A 107 -15.03 9.17 -1.59
C GLY A 107 -14.78 9.26 -3.11
N LYS A 108 -15.60 8.59 -3.93
CA LYS A 108 -15.53 8.62 -5.40
C LYS A 108 -16.50 9.67 -5.97
N THR A 109 -16.30 10.92 -5.59
CA THR A 109 -17.12 12.09 -5.98
C THR A 109 -17.28 12.24 -7.50
N GLY A 110 -16.21 11.96 -8.27
CA GLY A 110 -16.25 12.04 -9.73
C GLY A 110 -17.24 11.05 -10.37
N MET A 111 -17.31 9.80 -9.89
CA MET A 111 -18.30 8.83 -10.36
C MET A 111 -19.72 9.17 -9.87
N GLY A 112 -19.85 9.69 -8.66
CA GLY A 112 -21.15 10.13 -8.13
C GLY A 112 -21.80 11.23 -8.98
N ILE A 113 -21.01 12.19 -9.47
CA ILE A 113 -21.50 13.27 -10.36
C ILE A 113 -21.98 12.71 -11.70
N VAL A 114 -21.27 11.73 -12.27
CA VAL A 114 -21.73 11.05 -13.50
C VAL A 114 -23.07 10.35 -13.26
N TYR A 115 -23.23 9.67 -12.14
CA TYR A 115 -24.50 9.01 -11.79
C TYR A 115 -25.65 10.01 -11.61
N LEU A 116 -25.39 11.17 -11.00
CA LEU A 116 -26.38 12.26 -10.88
C LEU A 116 -26.81 12.81 -12.24
N LEU A 117 -25.87 13.01 -13.17
CA LEU A 117 -26.18 13.51 -14.52
C LEU A 117 -26.99 12.49 -15.33
N PHE A 118 -26.78 11.20 -15.11
CA PHE A 118 -27.55 10.13 -15.74
C PHE A 118 -28.80 9.71 -14.94
N CYS A 119 -29.11 10.31 -13.78
CA CYS A 119 -30.23 9.85 -12.94
C CYS A 119 -31.61 9.94 -13.63
N TRP A 120 -31.73 10.80 -14.64
CA TRP A 120 -32.94 10.93 -15.46
C TRP A 120 -33.15 9.79 -16.46
N THR A 121 -32.14 8.95 -16.74
CA THR A 121 -32.26 7.83 -17.69
C THR A 121 -32.72 6.53 -17.03
N GLY A 122 -32.83 6.47 -15.70
CA GLY A 122 -33.21 5.26 -14.94
C GLY A 122 -32.15 4.14 -14.88
N ILE A 123 -31.14 4.20 -15.77
CA ILE A 123 -29.99 3.28 -15.83
C ILE A 123 -29.16 3.24 -14.52
N PRO A 124 -28.81 4.38 -13.88
CA PRO A 124 -28.01 4.34 -12.65
C PRO A 124 -28.71 3.66 -11.47
N GLY A 125 -30.05 3.60 -11.46
CA GLY A 125 -30.80 2.83 -10.46
C GLY A 125 -30.54 1.33 -10.54
N ILE A 126 -30.53 0.76 -11.75
CA ILE A 126 -30.27 -0.67 -11.97
C ILE A 126 -28.84 -1.03 -11.56
N ILE A 127 -27.87 -0.18 -11.93
CA ILE A 127 -26.45 -0.41 -11.58
C ILE A 127 -26.25 -0.26 -10.06
N GLY A 128 -26.92 0.70 -9.42
CA GLY A 128 -26.90 0.85 -7.96
C GLY A 128 -27.41 -0.38 -7.21
N VAL A 129 -28.47 -1.04 -7.72
CA VAL A 129 -28.98 -2.29 -7.13
C VAL A 129 -27.96 -3.44 -7.28
N ILE A 130 -27.31 -3.55 -8.44
CA ILE A 130 -26.27 -4.57 -8.66
C ILE A 130 -25.08 -4.35 -7.70
N GLU A 131 -24.62 -3.11 -7.55
CA GLU A 131 -23.56 -2.76 -6.61
C GLU A 131 -23.95 -3.04 -5.16
N ALA A 132 -25.21 -2.76 -4.77
CA ALA A 132 -25.72 -3.08 -3.43
C ALA A 132 -25.65 -4.58 -3.14
N ILE A 133 -26.03 -5.42 -4.11
CA ILE A 133 -25.97 -6.89 -3.99
C ILE A 133 -24.51 -7.36 -3.91
N MET A 134 -23.61 -6.82 -4.73
CA MET A 134 -22.18 -7.14 -4.67
C MET A 134 -21.55 -6.78 -3.32
N ALA A 135 -21.87 -5.60 -2.79
CA ALA A 135 -21.41 -5.15 -1.48
C ALA A 135 -21.96 -6.02 -0.33
N LEU A 136 -23.18 -6.55 -0.48
CA LEU A 136 -23.77 -7.47 0.48
C LEU A 136 -23.03 -8.81 0.55
N VAL A 137 -22.64 -9.34 -0.61
CA VAL A 137 -21.91 -10.63 -0.72
C VAL A 137 -20.44 -10.49 -0.33
N LYS A 138 -19.86 -9.29 -0.41
CA LYS A 138 -18.47 -9.05 -0.02
C LYS A 138 -18.24 -9.33 1.48
N PRO A 139 -17.25 -10.15 1.86
CA PRO A 139 -16.92 -10.36 3.27
C PRO A 139 -16.48 -9.03 3.90
N ALA A 140 -17.02 -8.73 5.07
CA ALA A 140 -16.64 -7.55 5.86
C ALA A 140 -15.51 -7.92 6.82
N ASP A 141 -14.68 -6.93 7.13
CA ASP A 141 -13.64 -7.07 8.14
C ASP A 141 -14.27 -7.22 9.54
N PRO A 142 -13.52 -7.64 10.58
CA PRO A 142 -14.04 -7.83 11.94
C PRO A 142 -14.79 -6.62 12.52
N CYS A 143 -14.49 -5.41 12.02
CA CYS A 143 -15.13 -4.14 12.39
C CYS A 143 -16.40 -3.81 11.60
N GLY A 144 -16.85 -4.66 10.67
CA GLY A 144 -18.04 -4.43 9.85
C GLY A 144 -17.87 -3.43 8.69
N ASN A 145 -16.63 -3.07 8.35
CA ASN A 145 -16.31 -2.19 7.24
C ASN A 145 -16.05 -2.98 5.95
N ILE A 146 -16.31 -2.34 4.81
CA ILE A 146 -15.96 -2.83 3.48
C ILE A 146 -15.36 -1.70 2.64
N ILE A 147 -14.55 -2.10 1.67
CA ILE A 147 -14.02 -1.20 0.64
C ILE A 147 -14.84 -1.43 -0.64
N PRO A 148 -15.64 -0.45 -1.12
CA PRO A 148 -16.51 -0.60 -2.29
C PRO A 148 -15.82 -0.29 -3.64
#